data_AF-A0A343ZBY5-F1
#
_entry.id   AF-A0A343ZBY5-F1
#
_cell.length_a   1.000
_cell.length_b   1.000
_cell.length_c   1.000
_cell.angle_alpha   90.00
_cell.angle_beta   90.00
_cell.angle_gamma   90.00
#
_symmetry.space_group_name_H-M   'P 1'
#
loop_
_entity.id
_entity.type
_entity.pdbx_description
1 polymer ?
#
loop_
_entity_poly.entity_id
_entity_poly.type
_entity_poly.pdbx_seq_one_letter_code
_entity_poly.pdbx_strand_id
1 'polypeptide(L)'
;GEVMAIGRKFEEAFQKALRMVDENVKGFDPYLQAVNDEELEEPTDKRMFVVAAALKNGYSVDKLYELTKIDHWFLQKMKNIIDFTNILESVDQHKLTHNLLLRAKQIGFSDKQIAAAVRSTELSIRKQREEIGITPFVKQIDTVAAEWPASTNYLYVTYNALSHDLTFDEQHMMVIGSGVYRIGSSVEFDWCAVGCLRELRRLNKKTIMVNYNPETVSTDYDMSDRLYFEEISFEVVM
;
A
#
# COMPACT_ATOMS: atom_id res chain seq x y z
N GLY A 1 8.22 13.44 -7.39
CA GLY A 1 8.62 12.12 -7.89
C GLY A 1 7.42 11.22 -7.91
N GLU A 2 7.67 9.94 -8.02
CA GLU A 2 6.62 8.93 -8.14
C GLU A 2 6.73 7.83 -7.07
N VAL A 3 5.73 6.97 -7.03
CA VAL A 3 5.68 5.81 -6.12
C VAL A 3 5.27 4.58 -6.90
N MET A 4 5.70 3.42 -6.43
CA MET A 4 5.23 2.14 -6.95
C MET A 4 4.74 1.27 -5.80
N ALA A 5 3.61 0.62 -5.99
CA ALA A 5 3.06 -0.32 -5.01
C ALA A 5 2.76 -1.65 -5.69
N ILE A 6 2.97 -2.72 -4.93
CA ILE A 6 2.77 -4.08 -5.41
C ILE A 6 1.68 -4.75 -4.56
N GLY A 7 0.75 -5.40 -5.25
CA GLY A 7 -0.36 -6.15 -4.66
C GLY A 7 -0.87 -7.19 -5.66
N ARG A 8 -1.53 -8.23 -5.16
CA ARG A 8 -2.09 -9.30 -6.03
C ARG A 8 -3.52 -9.02 -6.47
N LYS A 9 -4.06 -7.87 -6.07
CA LYS A 9 -5.31 -7.28 -6.57
C LYS A 9 -5.06 -5.82 -6.89
N PHE A 10 -5.81 -5.31 -7.87
CA PHE A 10 -5.76 -3.90 -8.22
C PHE A 10 -6.06 -3.02 -6.99
N GLU A 11 -7.12 -3.35 -6.25
CA GLU A 11 -7.54 -2.57 -5.08
C GLU A 11 -6.44 -2.50 -4.01
N GLU A 12 -5.71 -3.62 -3.80
CA GLU A 12 -4.59 -3.70 -2.86
C GLU A 12 -3.43 -2.79 -3.28
N ALA A 13 -2.96 -2.92 -4.52
CA ALA A 13 -1.87 -2.11 -5.05
C ALA A 13 -2.25 -0.61 -5.12
N PHE A 14 -3.47 -0.30 -5.57
CA PHE A 14 -3.96 1.05 -5.74
C PHE A 14 -4.05 1.81 -4.41
N GLN A 15 -4.62 1.19 -3.36
CA GLN A 15 -4.71 1.85 -2.05
C GLN A 15 -3.34 2.04 -1.39
N LYS A 16 -2.41 1.09 -1.54
CA LYS A 16 -1.01 1.24 -1.10
C LYS A 16 -0.33 2.42 -1.79
N ALA A 17 -0.44 2.50 -3.13
CA ALA A 17 0.15 3.58 -3.90
C ALA A 17 -0.35 4.96 -3.42
N LEU A 18 -1.65 5.10 -3.17
CA LEU A 18 -2.21 6.36 -2.64
C LEU A 18 -1.62 6.75 -1.28
N ARG A 19 -1.39 5.79 -0.37
CA ARG A 19 -0.74 6.05 0.93
C ARG A 19 0.74 6.41 0.81
N MET A 20 1.42 5.86 -0.20
CA MET A 20 2.83 6.13 -0.45
C MET A 20 3.07 7.56 -0.98
N VAL A 21 2.10 8.14 -1.69
CA VAL A 21 2.18 9.51 -2.24
C VAL A 21 2.19 10.56 -1.12
N ASP A 22 1.27 10.44 -0.15
CA ASP A 22 1.12 11.39 0.94
C ASP A 22 0.71 10.66 2.23
N GLU A 23 1.48 10.86 3.30
CA GLU A 23 1.27 10.25 4.63
C GLU A 23 -0.08 10.63 5.27
N ASN A 24 -0.68 11.75 4.83
CA ASN A 24 -2.00 12.18 5.28
C ASN A 24 -3.13 11.41 4.61
N VAL A 25 -2.87 10.82 3.44
CA VAL A 25 -3.83 10.03 2.68
C VAL A 25 -3.86 8.63 3.25
N LYS A 26 -5.05 8.17 3.65
CA LYS A 26 -5.21 6.83 4.24
C LYS A 26 -5.44 5.74 3.19
N GLY A 27 -5.65 6.11 1.93
CA GLY A 27 -5.98 5.24 0.81
C GLY A 27 -6.98 5.96 -0.12
N PHE A 28 -7.88 5.20 -0.76
CA PHE A 28 -8.93 5.78 -1.61
C PHE A 28 -10.09 6.33 -0.75
N ASP A 29 -9.87 7.51 -0.18
CA ASP A 29 -10.75 8.14 0.82
C ASP A 29 -11.77 9.09 0.16
N PRO A 30 -13.09 8.84 0.28
CA PRO A 30 -14.13 9.68 -0.31
C PRO A 30 -14.40 10.99 0.44
N TYR A 31 -13.77 11.22 1.60
CA TYR A 31 -14.02 12.39 2.45
C TYR A 31 -12.98 13.50 2.31
N LEU A 32 -11.92 13.28 1.53
CA LEU A 32 -10.85 14.26 1.34
C LEU A 32 -11.24 15.42 0.42
N GLN A 33 -12.14 15.19 -0.53
CA GLN A 33 -12.64 16.19 -1.47
C GLN A 33 -14.16 16.13 -1.58
N ALA A 34 -14.77 17.24 -1.99
CA ALA A 34 -16.16 17.26 -2.38
C ALA A 34 -16.33 16.78 -3.83
N VAL A 35 -17.55 16.41 -4.20
CA VAL A 35 -17.86 16.10 -5.61
C VAL A 35 -17.78 17.40 -6.41
N ASN A 36 -17.03 17.37 -7.50
CA ASN A 36 -16.91 18.46 -8.44
C ASN A 36 -16.81 17.89 -9.86
N ASP A 37 -17.87 18.03 -10.66
CA ASP A 37 -17.91 17.48 -12.02
C ASP A 37 -16.86 18.14 -12.94
N GLU A 38 -16.49 19.40 -12.70
CA GLU A 38 -15.43 20.10 -13.45
C GLU A 38 -14.06 19.45 -13.24
N GLU A 39 -13.70 19.08 -12.00
CA GLU A 39 -12.45 18.35 -11.71
C GLU A 39 -12.49 16.88 -12.17
N LEU A 40 -13.69 16.33 -12.41
CA LEU A 40 -13.82 15.02 -13.03
C LEU A 40 -13.56 15.10 -14.53
N GLU A 41 -13.95 16.18 -15.20
CA GLU A 41 -13.69 16.41 -16.62
C GLU A 41 -12.25 16.88 -16.87
N GLU A 42 -11.78 17.87 -16.11
CA GLU A 42 -10.45 18.46 -16.20
C GLU A 42 -9.48 17.80 -15.21
N PRO A 43 -8.44 17.08 -15.67
CA PRO A 43 -7.59 16.32 -14.76
C PRO A 43 -6.77 17.18 -13.79
N THR A 44 -6.95 16.95 -12.49
CA THR A 44 -6.15 17.54 -11.40
C THR A 44 -5.35 16.49 -10.63
N ASP A 45 -4.39 16.93 -9.81
CA ASP A 45 -3.65 16.08 -8.86
C ASP A 45 -4.54 15.44 -7.79
N LYS A 46 -5.71 16.04 -7.52
CA LYS A 46 -6.70 15.58 -6.53
C LYS A 46 -7.85 14.78 -7.14
N ARG A 47 -7.89 14.64 -8.48
CA ARG A 47 -8.99 14.00 -9.23
C ARG A 47 -9.40 12.64 -8.66
N MET A 48 -8.44 11.83 -8.22
CA MET A 48 -8.74 10.51 -7.65
C MET A 48 -9.65 10.58 -6.42
N PHE A 49 -9.49 11.59 -5.57
CA PHE A 49 -10.33 11.78 -4.38
C PHE A 49 -11.70 12.35 -4.75
N VAL A 50 -11.80 13.15 -5.81
CA VAL A 50 -13.09 13.59 -6.37
C VAL A 50 -13.85 12.39 -6.95
N VAL A 51 -13.18 11.45 -7.63
CA VAL A 51 -13.78 10.19 -8.10
C VAL A 51 -14.28 9.35 -6.91
N ALA A 52 -13.50 9.24 -5.83
CA ALA A 52 -13.92 8.55 -4.61
C ALA A 52 -15.20 9.19 -4.02
N ALA A 53 -15.23 10.52 -3.90
CA ALA A 53 -16.38 11.26 -3.42
C ALA A 53 -17.61 11.07 -4.33
N ALA A 54 -17.43 11.10 -5.65
CA ALA A 54 -18.51 10.93 -6.61
C ALA A 54 -19.14 9.53 -6.54
N LEU A 55 -18.31 8.48 -6.44
CA LEU A 55 -18.77 7.11 -6.19
C LEU A 55 -19.55 7.00 -4.88
N LYS A 56 -19.07 7.65 -3.81
CA LYS A 56 -19.74 7.68 -2.51
C LYS A 56 -21.09 8.40 -2.58
N ASN A 57 -21.21 9.42 -3.42
CA ASN A 57 -22.46 10.15 -3.69
C ASN A 57 -23.37 9.44 -4.71
N GLY A 58 -23.06 8.19 -5.08
CA GLY A 58 -23.95 7.36 -5.89
C GLY A 58 -23.83 7.58 -7.40
N TYR A 59 -22.76 8.21 -7.89
CA TYR A 59 -22.52 8.28 -9.33
C TYR A 59 -22.33 6.88 -9.91
N SER A 60 -22.91 6.64 -11.09
CA SER A 60 -22.70 5.38 -11.81
C SER A 60 -21.31 5.33 -12.44
N VAL A 61 -20.83 4.12 -12.70
CA VAL A 61 -19.58 3.89 -13.43
C VAL A 61 -19.65 4.54 -14.81
N ASP A 62 -20.79 4.41 -15.51
CA ASP A 62 -20.99 5.01 -16.84
C ASP A 62 -20.89 6.54 -16.80
N LYS A 63 -21.51 7.19 -15.80
CA LYS A 63 -21.40 8.65 -15.64
C LYS A 63 -19.94 9.06 -15.41
N LEU A 64 -19.22 8.33 -14.56
CA LEU A 64 -17.81 8.62 -14.29
C LEU A 64 -16.91 8.35 -15.48
N TYR A 65 -17.19 7.32 -16.29
CA TYR A 65 -16.49 7.10 -17.54
C TYR A 65 -16.70 8.28 -18.49
N GLU A 66 -17.93 8.78 -18.63
CA GLU A 66 -18.21 9.89 -19.53
C GLU A 66 -17.47 11.17 -19.13
N LEU A 67 -17.41 11.47 -17.84
CA LEU A 67 -16.67 12.63 -17.32
C LEU A 67 -15.15 12.43 -17.38
N THR A 68 -14.66 11.26 -16.96
CA THR A 68 -13.22 11.08 -16.69
C THR A 68 -12.43 10.44 -17.82
N LYS A 69 -13.10 9.67 -18.67
CA LYS A 69 -12.54 8.73 -19.66
C LYS A 69 -11.64 7.63 -19.05
N ILE A 70 -11.70 7.43 -17.72
CA ILE A 70 -11.06 6.29 -17.06
C ILE A 70 -11.89 5.05 -17.39
N ASP A 71 -11.23 3.99 -17.88
CA ASP A 71 -11.92 2.76 -18.29
C ASP A 71 -12.83 2.18 -17.19
N HIS A 72 -13.96 1.62 -17.63
CA HIS A 72 -14.99 1.04 -16.76
C HIS A 72 -14.42 0.00 -15.81
N TRP A 73 -13.41 -0.78 -16.22
CA TRP A 73 -12.80 -1.78 -15.37
C TRP A 73 -12.16 -1.14 -14.12
N PHE A 74 -11.39 -0.07 -14.28
CA PHE A 74 -10.75 0.63 -13.15
C PHE A 74 -11.80 1.29 -12.26
N LEU A 75 -12.78 1.97 -12.86
CA LEU A 75 -13.86 2.60 -12.12
C LEU A 75 -14.69 1.58 -11.33
N GLN A 76 -14.93 0.40 -11.88
CA GLN A 76 -15.60 -0.69 -11.18
C GLN A 76 -14.76 -1.19 -9.99
N LYS A 77 -13.43 -1.27 -10.13
CA LYS A 77 -12.54 -1.62 -9.01
C LYS A 77 -12.52 -0.55 -7.93
N MET A 78 -12.50 0.72 -8.30
CA MET A 78 -12.63 1.84 -7.37
C MET A 78 -13.99 1.81 -6.65
N LYS A 79 -15.07 1.51 -7.38
CA LYS A 79 -16.40 1.31 -6.80
C LYS A 79 -16.42 0.19 -5.77
N ASN A 80 -15.74 -0.93 -6.02
CA ASN A 80 -15.65 -2.03 -5.04
C ASN A 80 -15.06 -1.55 -3.69
N ILE A 81 -14.08 -0.65 -3.73
CA ILE A 81 -13.48 -0.06 -2.52
C ILE A 81 -14.54 0.77 -1.78
N ILE A 82 -15.25 1.66 -2.47
CA ILE A 82 -16.27 2.51 -1.87
C ILE A 82 -17.47 1.72 -1.34
N ASP A 83 -17.92 0.70 -2.07
CA ASP A 83 -18.98 -0.20 -1.62
C ASP A 83 -18.56 -0.91 -0.33
N PHE A 84 -17.29 -1.33 -0.24
CA PHE A 84 -16.76 -1.95 0.97
C PHE A 84 -16.60 -0.95 2.13
N THR A 85 -16.24 0.30 1.84
CA THR A 85 -16.26 1.39 2.83
C THR A 85 -17.66 1.57 3.42
N ASN A 86 -18.71 1.54 2.60
CA ASN A 86 -20.10 1.62 3.08
C ASN A 86 -20.46 0.43 4.01
N ILE A 87 -19.98 -0.77 3.68
CA ILE A 87 -20.18 -1.96 4.53
C ILE A 87 -19.45 -1.76 5.88
N LEU A 88 -18.20 -1.31 5.86
CA LEU A 88 -17.43 -1.08 7.10
C LEU A 88 -18.06 -0.02 7.98
N GLU A 89 -18.58 1.07 7.41
CA GLU A 89 -19.26 2.12 8.17
C GLU A 89 -20.62 1.68 8.76
N SER A 90 -21.21 0.61 8.22
CA SER A 90 -22.45 0.02 8.75
C SER A 90 -22.22 -0.88 9.97
N VAL A 91 -20.97 -1.18 10.32
CA VAL A 91 -20.61 -2.07 11.43
C VAL A 91 -19.79 -1.35 12.51
N ASP A 92 -20.03 -1.72 13.76
CA ASP A 92 -19.17 -1.34 14.87
C ASP A 92 -17.98 -2.29 14.99
N GLN A 93 -16.90 -1.86 15.66
CA GLN A 93 -15.70 -2.68 15.88
C GLN A 93 -16.01 -4.07 16.45
N HIS A 94 -16.94 -4.17 17.42
CA HIS A 94 -17.30 -5.45 18.05
C HIS A 94 -17.98 -6.44 17.11
N LYS A 95 -18.51 -5.98 15.97
CA LYS A 95 -19.15 -6.80 14.94
C LYS A 95 -18.22 -7.10 13.77
N LEU A 96 -16.98 -6.65 13.84
CA LEU A 96 -15.99 -6.85 12.78
C LEU A 96 -15.49 -8.30 12.80
N THR A 97 -16.16 -9.14 12.01
CA THR A 97 -15.83 -10.57 11.90
C THR A 97 -14.48 -10.79 11.21
N HIS A 98 -13.87 -11.96 11.44
CA HIS A 98 -12.65 -12.39 10.77
C HIS A 98 -12.72 -12.22 9.25
N ASN A 99 -13.81 -12.68 8.63
CA ASN A 99 -13.96 -12.62 7.17
C ASN A 99 -14.08 -11.20 6.65
N LEU A 100 -14.75 -10.31 7.40
CA LEU A 100 -14.86 -8.90 7.01
C LEU A 100 -13.50 -8.21 7.10
N LEU A 101 -12.76 -8.44 8.19
CA LEU A 101 -11.42 -7.88 8.38
C LEU A 101 -10.46 -8.39 7.30
N LEU A 102 -10.39 -9.71 7.09
CA LEU A 102 -9.53 -10.32 6.07
C LEU A 102 -9.85 -9.75 4.69
N ARG A 103 -11.14 -9.62 4.35
CA ARG A 103 -11.55 -9.05 3.07
C ARG A 103 -11.13 -7.59 2.92
N ALA A 104 -11.24 -6.78 3.97
CA ALA A 104 -10.77 -5.39 4.01
C ALA A 104 -9.27 -5.32 3.68
N LYS A 105 -8.47 -6.16 4.35
CA LYS A 105 -7.01 -6.21 4.13
C LYS A 105 -6.66 -6.68 2.71
N GLN A 106 -7.36 -7.69 2.20
CA GLN A 106 -7.15 -8.22 0.84
C GLN A 106 -7.43 -7.22 -0.29
N ILE A 107 -8.24 -6.19 -0.05
CA ILE A 107 -8.50 -5.12 -1.02
C ILE A 107 -7.74 -3.83 -0.68
N GLY A 108 -6.79 -3.88 0.26
CA GLY A 108 -5.83 -2.80 0.50
C GLY A 108 -6.20 -1.80 1.61
N PHE A 109 -7.23 -2.05 2.42
CA PHE A 109 -7.56 -1.14 3.52
C PHE A 109 -6.46 -1.17 4.59
N SER A 110 -5.96 0.00 4.98
CA SER A 110 -5.12 0.16 6.16
C SER A 110 -5.93 0.00 7.45
N ASP A 111 -5.27 -0.37 8.54
CA ASP A 111 -5.84 -0.42 9.88
C ASP A 111 -6.38 0.95 10.28
N LYS A 112 -5.73 2.04 9.83
CA LYS A 112 -6.18 3.43 9.99
C LYS A 112 -7.49 3.74 9.25
N GLN A 113 -7.69 3.22 8.03
CA GLN A 113 -8.96 3.37 7.31
C GLN A 113 -10.09 2.58 7.99
N ILE A 114 -9.81 1.33 8.38
CA ILE A 114 -10.80 0.47 9.04
C ILE A 114 -11.20 1.10 10.37
N ALA A 115 -10.23 1.57 11.17
CA ALA A 115 -10.48 2.26 12.43
C ALA A 115 -11.38 3.48 12.26
N ALA A 116 -11.14 4.30 11.23
CA ALA A 116 -11.99 5.46 10.94
C ALA A 116 -13.44 5.05 10.60
N ALA A 117 -13.64 3.99 9.80
CA ALA A 117 -14.96 3.52 9.41
C ALA A 117 -15.77 2.97 10.61
N VAL A 118 -15.12 2.20 11.50
CA VAL A 118 -15.80 1.55 12.64
C VAL A 118 -15.68 2.33 13.96
N ARG A 119 -15.24 3.61 13.89
CA ARG A 119 -15.08 4.53 15.04
C ARG A 119 -14.18 3.96 16.15
N SER A 120 -13.04 3.41 15.76
CA SER A 120 -12.03 2.84 16.64
C SER A 120 -10.67 3.52 16.44
N THR A 121 -9.62 2.97 17.04
CA THR A 121 -8.22 3.41 16.89
C THR A 121 -7.42 2.41 16.06
N GLU A 122 -6.42 2.90 15.34
CA GLU A 122 -5.51 2.08 14.52
C GLU A 122 -4.89 0.93 15.34
N LEU A 123 -4.39 1.24 16.55
CA LEU A 123 -3.81 0.24 17.46
C LEU A 123 -4.82 -0.83 17.88
N SER A 124 -6.08 -0.46 18.11
CA SER A 124 -7.09 -1.45 18.50
C SER A 124 -7.45 -2.39 17.34
N ILE A 125 -7.54 -1.88 16.12
CA ILE A 125 -7.79 -2.70 14.93
C ILE A 125 -6.60 -3.60 14.65
N ARG A 126 -5.38 -3.08 14.74
CA ARG A 126 -4.15 -3.88 14.60
C ARG A 126 -4.11 -5.03 15.60
N LYS A 127 -4.35 -4.75 16.88
CA LYS A 127 -4.35 -5.78 17.93
C LYS A 127 -5.41 -6.84 17.66
N GLN A 128 -6.63 -6.45 17.32
CA GLN A 128 -7.71 -7.38 16.96
C GLN A 128 -7.32 -8.24 15.75
N ARG A 129 -6.68 -7.63 14.74
CA ARG A 129 -6.21 -8.29 13.52
C ARG A 129 -5.15 -9.36 13.82
N GLU A 130 -4.18 -9.04 14.67
CA GLU A 130 -3.13 -9.96 15.13
C GLU A 130 -3.70 -11.09 15.99
N GLU A 131 -4.61 -10.79 16.92
CA GLU A 131 -5.25 -11.79 17.80
C GLU A 131 -6.04 -12.86 17.04
N ILE A 132 -6.64 -12.48 15.90
CA ILE A 132 -7.37 -13.42 15.05
C ILE A 132 -6.53 -13.99 13.90
N GLY A 133 -5.21 -13.78 13.92
CA GLY A 133 -4.26 -14.40 12.99
C GLY A 133 -4.26 -13.84 11.57
N ILE A 134 -4.73 -12.61 11.36
CA ILE A 134 -4.72 -11.96 10.04
C ILE A 134 -3.42 -11.16 9.88
N THR A 135 -2.41 -11.80 9.31
CA THR A 135 -1.14 -11.14 8.96
C THR A 135 -0.92 -11.26 7.45
N PRO A 136 -0.20 -10.30 6.85
CA PRO A 136 0.16 -10.45 5.45
C PRO A 136 1.31 -11.44 5.28
N PHE A 137 1.54 -11.86 4.04
CA PHE A 137 2.63 -12.76 3.68
C PHE A 137 3.65 -12.04 2.80
N VAL A 138 4.90 -12.50 2.89
CA VAL A 138 6.03 -11.98 2.12
C VAL A 138 6.17 -12.80 0.85
N LYS A 139 6.22 -12.12 -0.30
CA LYS A 139 6.30 -12.72 -1.63
C LYS A 139 7.48 -12.20 -2.42
N GLN A 140 8.08 -13.07 -3.22
CA GLN A 140 9.20 -12.76 -4.10
C GLN A 140 8.72 -12.24 -5.46
N ILE A 141 9.53 -11.37 -6.05
CA ILE A 141 9.43 -10.91 -7.43
C ILE A 141 10.51 -11.63 -8.21
N ASP A 142 10.12 -12.67 -8.95
CA ASP A 142 11.02 -13.62 -9.59
C ASP A 142 11.10 -13.48 -11.11
N THR A 143 10.34 -12.55 -11.69
CA THR A 143 10.15 -12.30 -13.14
C THR A 143 9.47 -13.41 -13.94
N VAL A 144 9.27 -14.60 -13.36
CA VAL A 144 8.79 -15.81 -14.06
C VAL A 144 7.55 -16.44 -13.41
N ALA A 145 6.90 -15.74 -12.48
CA ALA A 145 5.69 -16.18 -11.80
C ALA A 145 5.83 -17.58 -11.17
N ALA A 146 6.94 -17.78 -10.47
CA ALA A 146 7.35 -19.02 -9.79
C ALA A 146 7.62 -20.22 -10.72
N GLU A 147 7.84 -20.03 -12.02
CA GLU A 147 8.31 -21.09 -12.91
C GLU A 147 9.68 -21.64 -12.47
N TRP A 148 10.56 -20.75 -11.99
CA TRP A 148 11.88 -21.08 -11.46
C TRP A 148 12.07 -20.47 -10.07
N PRO A 149 12.82 -21.13 -9.17
CA PRO A 149 13.12 -20.56 -7.86
C PRO A 149 13.95 -19.28 -8.02
N ALA A 150 13.51 -18.20 -7.35
CA ALA A 150 14.22 -16.93 -7.36
C ALA A 150 15.54 -17.04 -6.59
N SER A 151 16.62 -16.53 -7.17
CA SER A 151 17.91 -16.39 -6.49
C SER A 151 18.03 -15.10 -5.68
N THR A 152 17.11 -14.15 -5.86
CA THR A 152 17.14 -12.83 -5.25
C THR A 152 15.97 -12.62 -4.28
N ASN A 153 16.20 -11.77 -3.27
CA ASN A 153 15.19 -11.39 -2.28
C ASN A 153 14.64 -10.01 -2.61
N TYR A 154 14.02 -9.89 -3.79
CA TYR A 154 13.20 -8.73 -4.13
C TYR A 154 11.74 -9.01 -3.74
N LEU A 155 11.22 -8.27 -2.76
CA LEU A 155 10.07 -8.68 -1.97
C LEU A 155 8.96 -7.63 -1.95
N TYR A 156 7.73 -8.11 -1.80
CA TYR A 156 6.56 -7.31 -1.43
C TYR A 156 5.69 -8.09 -0.45
N VAL A 157 4.73 -7.41 0.16
CA VAL A 157 3.86 -7.95 1.20
C VAL A 157 2.41 -7.98 0.71
N THR A 158 1.67 -9.05 0.96
CA THR A 158 0.27 -9.15 0.50
C THR A 158 -0.60 -9.98 1.43
N TYR A 159 -1.87 -9.57 1.57
CA TYR A 159 -2.89 -10.35 2.27
C TYR A 159 -3.55 -11.42 1.38
N ASN A 160 -3.20 -11.47 0.10
CA ASN A 160 -3.75 -12.40 -0.89
C ASN A 160 -2.82 -13.61 -1.10
N ALA A 161 -2.39 -14.23 -0.02
CA ALA A 161 -1.48 -15.37 -0.02
C ALA A 161 -1.78 -16.33 1.15
N LEU A 162 -1.15 -17.50 1.14
CA LEU A 162 -1.33 -18.54 2.17
C LEU A 162 -0.03 -18.87 2.93
N SER A 163 1.12 -18.43 2.44
CA SER A 163 2.44 -18.72 3.01
C SER A 163 3.44 -17.65 2.57
N HIS A 164 4.56 -17.54 3.29
CA HIS A 164 5.71 -16.74 2.88
C HIS A 164 6.55 -17.51 1.84
N ASP A 165 7.25 -16.79 0.96
CA ASP A 165 8.25 -17.38 0.05
C ASP A 165 9.64 -17.52 0.69
N LEU A 166 9.81 -16.99 1.90
CA LEU A 166 11.07 -16.96 2.63
C LEU A 166 10.91 -17.46 4.07
N THR A 167 12.03 -17.86 4.69
CA THR A 167 12.13 -18.05 6.13
C THR A 167 12.73 -16.82 6.82
N PHE A 168 12.53 -16.71 8.13
CA PHE A 168 12.91 -15.54 8.94
C PHE A 168 13.84 -15.94 10.10
N ASP A 169 14.76 -16.85 9.83
CA ASP A 169 15.62 -17.47 10.86
C ASP A 169 16.85 -16.61 11.23
N GLU A 170 17.16 -15.61 10.42
CA GLU A 170 18.35 -14.78 10.54
C GLU A 170 18.03 -13.34 11.00
N GLN A 171 18.86 -12.80 11.89
CA GLN A 171 18.76 -11.40 12.29
C GLN A 171 19.33 -10.47 11.21
N HIS A 172 18.53 -9.46 10.86
CA HIS A 172 18.90 -8.43 9.89
C HIS A 172 18.77 -7.05 10.53
N MET A 173 19.55 -6.08 10.04
CA MET A 173 19.37 -4.66 10.36
C MET A 173 18.54 -3.98 9.27
N MET A 174 17.44 -3.35 9.67
CA MET A 174 16.56 -2.64 8.75
C MET A 174 17.08 -1.22 8.49
N VAL A 175 17.12 -0.83 7.22
CA VAL A 175 17.36 0.53 6.76
C VAL A 175 16.08 1.00 6.08
N ILE A 176 15.54 2.11 6.57
CA ILE A 176 14.31 2.72 6.05
C ILE A 176 14.69 3.79 5.05
N GLY A 177 14.13 3.70 3.84
CA GLY A 177 14.37 4.65 2.75
C GLY A 177 13.70 6.00 2.97
N SER A 178 13.92 6.90 2.02
CA SER A 178 13.38 8.27 2.05
C SER A 178 11.94 8.39 1.52
N GLY A 179 11.41 7.33 0.88
CA GLY A 179 10.13 7.38 0.22
C GLY A 179 10.13 8.29 -1.01
N VAL A 180 8.97 8.87 -1.33
CA VAL A 180 8.76 9.68 -2.54
C VAL A 180 9.54 10.99 -2.52
N TYR A 181 10.22 11.29 -3.63
CA TYR A 181 10.87 12.57 -3.82
C TYR A 181 9.88 13.73 -3.92
N ARG A 182 10.17 14.79 -3.18
CA ARG A 182 9.40 16.04 -3.13
C ARG A 182 10.34 17.21 -2.87
N ILE A 183 9.87 18.44 -3.05
CA ILE A 183 10.69 19.63 -2.73
C ILE A 183 11.11 19.54 -1.25
N GLY A 184 12.43 19.55 -1.00
CA GLY A 184 13.01 19.37 0.33
C GLY A 184 13.38 17.94 0.72
N SER A 185 13.05 16.93 -0.11
CA SER A 185 13.50 15.54 0.05
C SER A 185 13.79 14.92 -1.32
N SER A 186 15.07 14.82 -1.68
CA SER A 186 15.52 14.34 -2.98
C SER A 186 16.61 13.27 -2.85
N VAL A 187 17.41 13.10 -3.90
CA VAL A 187 18.42 12.05 -4.07
C VAL A 187 19.49 12.01 -2.99
N GLU A 188 19.72 13.12 -2.27
CA GLU A 188 20.66 13.17 -1.14
C GLU A 188 20.36 12.12 -0.08
N PHE A 189 19.07 11.84 0.19
CA PHE A 189 18.67 10.84 1.16
C PHE A 189 18.87 9.40 0.66
N ASP A 190 18.74 9.19 -0.65
CA ASP A 190 19.07 7.90 -1.27
C ASP A 190 20.57 7.60 -1.16
N TRP A 191 21.41 8.62 -1.37
CA TRP A 191 22.85 8.51 -1.18
C TRP A 191 23.22 8.12 0.26
N CYS A 192 22.55 8.71 1.26
CA CYS A 192 22.72 8.33 2.66
C CYS A 192 22.32 6.87 2.92
N ALA A 193 21.19 6.41 2.37
CA ALA A 193 20.74 5.02 2.52
C ALA A 193 21.73 4.03 1.89
N VAL A 194 22.19 4.29 0.66
CA VAL A 194 23.20 3.48 -0.02
C VAL A 194 24.51 3.45 0.76
N GLY A 195 24.95 4.59 1.30
CA GLY A 195 26.14 4.68 2.16
C GLY A 195 26.01 3.80 3.41
N CYS A 196 24.86 3.85 4.08
CA CYS A 196 24.56 3.01 5.23
C CYS A 196 24.58 1.52 4.89
N LEU A 197 23.88 1.10 3.83
CA LEU A 197 23.83 -0.30 3.38
C LEU A 197 25.22 -0.86 3.06
N ARG A 198 26.05 -0.08 2.36
CA ARG A 198 27.44 -0.46 2.03
C ARG A 198 28.29 -0.64 3.29
N GLU A 199 28.16 0.25 4.26
CA GLU A 199 28.91 0.15 5.51
C GLU A 199 28.47 -1.03 6.37
N LEU A 200 27.16 -1.29 6.46
CA LEU A 200 26.63 -2.47 7.13
C LEU A 200 27.13 -3.77 6.48
N ARG A 201 27.15 -3.82 5.14
CA ARG A 201 27.73 -4.94 4.39
C ARG A 201 29.21 -5.11 4.70
N ARG A 202 29.99 -4.01 4.75
CA ARG A 202 31.42 -4.03 5.11
C ARG A 202 31.66 -4.57 6.53
N LEU A 203 30.72 -4.34 7.44
CA LEU A 203 30.74 -4.87 8.81
C LEU A 203 30.18 -6.30 8.92
N ASN A 204 29.95 -6.98 7.79
CA ASN A 204 29.34 -8.32 7.71
C ASN A 204 27.97 -8.40 8.42
N LYS A 205 27.17 -7.34 8.33
CA LYS A 205 25.81 -7.30 8.86
C LYS A 205 24.81 -7.52 7.74
N LYS A 206 23.85 -8.41 7.99
CA LYS A 206 22.72 -8.66 7.08
C LYS A 206 21.76 -7.49 7.09
N THR A 207 21.28 -7.06 5.92
CA THR A 207 20.45 -5.85 5.81
C THR A 207 19.09 -6.11 5.17
N ILE A 208 18.08 -5.39 5.67
CA ILE A 208 16.77 -5.26 5.04
C ILE A 208 16.64 -3.80 4.59
N MET A 209 16.37 -3.56 3.31
CA MET A 209 15.99 -2.25 2.80
C MET A 209 14.47 -2.19 2.64
N VAL A 210 13.83 -1.12 3.13
CA VAL A 210 12.41 -0.84 2.87
C VAL A 210 12.29 0.51 2.20
N ASN A 211 11.76 0.54 0.97
CA ASN A 211 11.47 1.77 0.24
C ASN A 211 10.41 1.51 -0.82
N TYR A 212 9.77 2.56 -1.32
CA TYR A 212 8.73 2.47 -2.36
C TYR A 212 8.94 3.43 -3.54
N ASN A 213 10.11 4.07 -3.61
CA ASN A 213 10.46 4.99 -4.68
C ASN A 213 11.20 4.24 -5.80
N PRO A 214 10.60 4.10 -7.00
CA PRO A 214 11.20 3.34 -8.09
C PRO A 214 12.40 4.05 -8.74
N GLU A 215 12.64 5.32 -8.43
CA GLU A 215 13.73 6.13 -8.99
C GLU A 215 15.06 5.95 -8.22
N THR A 216 15.09 5.13 -7.17
CA THR A 216 16.23 5.08 -6.22
C THR A 216 17.22 3.94 -6.48
N VAL A 217 18.50 4.19 -6.19
CA VAL A 217 19.55 3.16 -6.23
C VAL A 217 19.45 2.26 -4.99
N SER A 218 18.95 2.77 -3.86
CA SER A 218 18.68 1.92 -2.69
C SER A 218 17.65 0.83 -2.94
N THR A 219 16.75 0.99 -3.92
CA THR A 219 15.81 -0.05 -4.37
C THR A 219 16.39 -1.01 -5.42
N ASP A 220 17.71 -1.03 -5.61
CA ASP A 220 18.37 -2.13 -6.29
C ASP A 220 18.51 -3.33 -5.33
N TYR A 221 18.00 -4.49 -5.73
CA TYR A 221 18.05 -5.70 -4.90
C TYR A 221 19.49 -6.16 -4.62
N ASP A 222 20.49 -5.74 -5.41
CA ASP A 222 21.90 -6.02 -5.17
C ASP A 222 22.50 -5.19 -4.02
N MET A 223 21.79 -4.17 -3.50
CA MET A 223 22.27 -3.30 -2.42
C MET A 223 21.99 -3.84 -1.01
N SER A 224 21.08 -4.80 -0.85
CA SER A 224 20.70 -5.37 0.47
C SER A 224 20.49 -6.88 0.40
N ASP A 225 20.50 -7.58 1.54
CA ASP A 225 20.20 -9.02 1.54
C ASP A 225 18.72 -9.30 1.29
N ARG A 226 17.84 -8.36 1.65
CA ARG A 226 16.41 -8.37 1.38
C ARG A 226 15.93 -6.96 1.07
N LEU A 227 15.31 -6.78 -0.08
CA LEU A 227 14.66 -5.52 -0.47
C LEU A 227 13.14 -5.70 -0.40
N TYR A 228 12.47 -4.91 0.43
CA TYR A 228 11.02 -4.80 0.45
C TYR A 228 10.60 -3.53 -0.28
N PHE A 229 9.92 -3.71 -1.42
CA PHE A 229 9.27 -2.63 -2.14
C PHE A 229 7.90 -2.36 -1.52
N GLU A 230 7.90 -1.66 -0.39
CA GLU A 230 6.72 -1.54 0.49
C GLU A 230 6.55 -0.17 1.13
N GLU A 231 5.33 0.05 1.60
CA GLU A 231 4.90 1.27 2.27
C GLU A 231 5.69 1.51 3.57
N ILE A 232 6.17 2.73 3.78
CA ILE A 232 6.84 3.12 5.03
C ILE A 232 5.79 3.72 5.97
N SER A 233 4.98 2.86 6.57
CA SER A 233 3.99 3.24 7.59
C SER A 233 4.13 2.41 8.86
N PHE A 234 3.57 2.91 9.96
CA PHE A 234 3.58 2.20 11.25
C PHE A 234 2.99 0.78 11.12
N GLU A 235 1.95 0.61 10.32
CA GLU A 235 1.33 -0.70 10.11
C GLU A 235 2.25 -1.69 9.38
N VAL A 236 2.98 -1.23 8.37
CA VAL A 236 3.74 -2.13 7.48
C VAL A 236 5.14 -2.41 8.02
N VAL A 237 5.76 -1.43 8.68
CA VAL A 237 7.11 -1.57 9.25
C VAL A 237 7.13 -2.41 10.53
N MET A 238 6.06 -2.35 11.34
CA MET A 238 5.91 -3.11 12.58
C MET A 238 5.17 -4.42 12.38
#